data_AF-A0A915P1P5-F1
#
_entry.id   AF-A0A915P1P5-F1
#
_cell.length_a   1.000
_cell.length_b   1.000
_cell.length_c   1.000
_cell.angle_alpha   90.00
_cell.angle_beta   90.00
_cell.angle_gamma   90.00
#
_symmetry.space_group_name_H-M   'P 1'
#
loop_
_entity.id
_entity.type
_entity.pdbx_description
1 polymer ?
#
loop_
_entity_poly.entity_id
_entity_poly.type
_entity_poly.pdbx_seq_one_letter_code
_entity_poly.pdbx_strand_id
1 'polypeptide(L)' 'AQKYGMVVELDLNGKIIRSYHDPTGTVIQGVSQASDDGDFLYLGSFHADFIGKVPKKG' A
#
# COMPACT_ATOMS: atom_id res chain seq x y z
N ALA A 1 -9.91 14.19 10.55
CA ALA A 1 -9.51 13.89 9.16
C ALA A 1 -10.10 12.54 8.75
N GLN A 2 -10.48 12.36 7.49
CA GLN A 2 -10.95 11.07 6.99
C GLN A 2 -9.74 10.11 6.87
N LYS A 3 -9.95 8.84 7.22
CA LYS A 3 -8.90 7.81 7.11
C LYS A 3 -8.66 7.48 5.64
N TYR A 4 -7.40 7.30 5.26
CA TYR A 4 -7.00 7.02 3.88
C TYR A 4 -5.73 6.17 3.88
N GLY A 5 -5.81 4.96 3.35
CA GLY A 5 -4.64 4.11 3.12
C GLY A 5 -4.08 4.34 1.72
N MET A 6 -2.77 4.49 1.59
CA MET A 6 -2.12 4.64 0.29
C MET A 6 -0.74 4.00 0.25
N VAL A 7 -0.42 3.41 -0.89
CA VAL A 7 0.95 3.02 -1.27
C VAL A 7 1.23 3.59 -2.65
N VAL A 8 2.43 4.13 -2.84
CA VAL A 8 2.87 4.70 -4.12
C VAL A 8 4.16 4.02 -4.53
N GLU A 9 4.20 3.53 -5.75
CA GLU A 9 5.39 2.96 -6.37
C GLU A 9 6.08 4.04 -7.20
N LEU A 10 7.38 4.21 -6.96
CA LEU A 10 8.21 5.19 -7.65
C LEU A 10 9.24 4.45 -8.52
N ASP A 11 9.58 5.02 -9.68
CA ASP A 11 10.78 4.62 -10.40
C ASP A 11 12.05 5.18 -9.71
N LEU A 12 13.22 4.82 -10.25
CA LEU A 12 14.51 5.26 -9.73
C LEU A 12 14.75 6.78 -9.84
N ASN A 13 13.93 7.50 -10.59
CA ASN A 13 13.97 8.96 -10.72
C ASN A 13 12.95 9.64 -9.81
N GLY A 14 12.23 8.88 -8.97
CA GLY A 14 11.18 9.41 -8.09
C GLY A 14 9.86 9.70 -8.79
N LYS A 15 9.67 9.26 -10.04
CA LYS A 15 8.39 9.39 -10.74
C LYS A 15 7.42 8.34 -10.23
N ILE A 16 6.19 8.76 -9.93
CA ILE A 16 5.10 7.85 -9.60
C ILE A 16 4.77 6.99 -10.83
N ILE A 17 4.92 5.68 -10.69
CA ILE A 17 4.59 4.69 -11.74
C ILE A 17 3.34 3.88 -11.40
N ARG A 18 2.91 3.88 -10.14
CA ARG A 18 1.68 3.22 -9.69
C ARG A 18 1.23 3.74 -8.33
N SER A 19 -0.06 3.61 -8.03
CA SER A 19 -0.59 3.83 -6.70
C SER A 19 -1.72 2.85 -6.36
N TYR A 20 -1.82 2.50 -5.09
CA TYR A 20 -2.88 1.69 -4.52
C TYR A 20 -3.55 2.48 -3.42
N HIS A 21 -4.88 2.46 -3.38
CA HIS A 21 -5.66 3.31 -2.49
C HIS A 21 -6.73 2.52 -1.76
N ASP A 22 -6.89 2.82 -0.48
CA ASP A 22 -8.09 2.56 0.31
C ASP A 22 -8.67 3.92 0.73
N PRO A 23 -9.54 4.54 -0.10
CA PRO A 23 -10.01 5.90 0.13
C PRO A 23 -10.83 6.09 1.40
N THR A 24 -11.33 4.99 1.97
CA THR A 24 -12.12 4.99 3.19
C THR A 24 -11.29 4.60 4.42
N GLY A 25 -10.09 4.04 4.20
CA GLY A 25 -9.29 3.40 5.23
C GLY A 25 -10.03 2.26 5.93
N THR A 26 -10.99 1.60 5.27
CA THR A 26 -11.80 0.56 5.92
C THR A 26 -11.00 -0.72 6.11
N VAL A 27 -10.10 -1.04 5.18
CA VAL A 27 -9.23 -2.21 5.23
C VAL A 27 -7.91 -1.84 5.88
N ILE A 28 -7.19 -0.84 5.36
CA ILE A 28 -5.89 -0.43 5.89
C ILE A 28 -5.83 1.09 6.06
N GLN A 29 -5.78 1.54 7.32
CA GLN A 29 -5.89 2.96 7.67
C GLN A 29 -4.57 3.73 7.50
N GLY A 30 -3.45 3.01 7.47
CA GLY A 30 -2.11 3.56 7.32
C GLY A 30 -1.11 2.45 7.09
N VAL A 31 -0.13 2.70 6.23
CA VAL A 31 0.91 1.73 5.84
C VAL A 31 2.25 2.21 6.38
N SER A 32 2.91 1.40 7.19
CA SER A 32 4.26 1.68 7.71
C SER A 32 5.35 1.02 6.87
N GLN A 33 5.02 -0.03 6.14
CA GLN A 33 5.94 -0.78 5.27
C GLN A 33 5.19 -1.35 4.07
N ALA A 34 5.85 -1.32 2.91
CA ALA A 34 5.45 -2.08 1.73
C ALA A 34 6.64 -2.96 1.30
N SER A 35 6.39 -4.25 1.11
CA SER A 35 7.37 -5.21 0.61
C SER A 35 6.83 -5.87 -0.65
N ASP A 36 7.69 -6.01 -1.65
CA ASP A 36 7.34 -6.44 -3.00
C ASP A 36 8.01 -7.77 -3.31
N ASP A 37 7.25 -8.77 -3.73
CA ASP A 37 7.77 -10.09 -4.15
C ASP A 37 7.77 -10.29 -5.67
N GLY A 38 7.36 -9.28 -6.44
CA GLY A 38 7.14 -9.34 -7.89
C GLY A 38 5.67 -9.45 -8.28
N ASP A 39 4.89 -10.30 -7.60
CA ASP A 39 3.48 -10.60 -7.91
C ASP A 39 2.50 -9.89 -6.97
N PHE A 40 2.93 -9.62 -5.74
CA PHE A 40 2.15 -9.04 -4.65
C PHE A 40 2.94 -7.97 -3.89
N LEU A 41 2.19 -7.03 -3.33
CA LEU A 41 2.64 -6.14 -2.28
C LEU A 41 2.11 -6.63 -0.93
N TYR A 42 3.02 -6.75 0.02
CA TYR A 42 2.73 -7.03 1.42
C TYR A 42 2.82 -5.74 2.23
N LEU A 43 1.73 -5.39 2.91
CA LEU A 43 1.56 -4.12 3.60
C LEU A 43 1.55 -4.33 5.11
N GLY A 44 2.54 -3.74 5.78
CA GLY A 44 2.60 -3.63 7.23
C GLY A 44 1.89 -2.37 7.72
N SER A 45 1.26 -2.45 8.90
CA SER A 45 0.61 -1.32 9.57
C SER A 45 0.86 -1.38 11.07
N PHE A 46 0.98 -0.23 11.73
CA PHE A 46 0.96 -0.16 13.20
C PHE A 46 -0.44 -0.28 13.80
N HIS A 47 -1.49 -0.32 12.97
CA HIS A 47 -2.88 -0.29 13.39
C HIS A 47 -3.67 -1.55 12.99
N ALA A 48 -3.09 -2.42 12.16
CA ALA A 48 -3.71 -3.66 11.73
C ALA A 48 -3.08 -4.85 12.46
N ASP A 49 -3.89 -5.85 12.79
CA ASP A 49 -3.47 -7.14 13.34
C ASP A 49 -3.23 -8.20 12.25
N PHE A 50 -3.15 -7.76 10.99
CA PHE A 50 -2.90 -8.59 9.82
C PHE A 50 -1.89 -7.92 8.87
N ILE A 51 -1.35 -8.71 7.94
CA ILE A 51 -0.55 -8.21 6.82
C ILE A 51 -1.45 -8.09 5.60
N GLY A 52 -1.53 -6.89 5.01
CA GLY A 52 -2.28 -6.67 3.78
C GLY A 52 -1.56 -7.35 2.61
N LYS A 53 -2.29 -8.02 1.72
CA LYS A 53 -1.75 -8.62 0.50
C LYS A 53 -2.50 -8.07 -0.72
N VAL A 54 -1.80 -7.33 -1.58
CA VAL A 54 -2.37 -6.67 -2.77
C VAL A 54 -1.69 -7.21 -4.02
N PRO A 55 -2.42 -7.73 -5.01
CA PRO A 55 -1.81 -8.18 -6.27
C PRO A 55 -1.27 -7.01 -7.08
N LYS A 56 -0.06 -7.15 -7.63
CA LYS A 56 0.59 -6.18 -8.53
C LYS A 56 0.09 -6.26 -9.97
N LYS A 57 -1.10 -6.82 -10.21
CA LYS A 57 -1.61 -6.95 -11.58
C LYS A 57 -1.76 -5.56 -12.20
N GLY A 58 -1.10 -5.41 -13.35
CA GLY A 58 -1.09 -4.18 -14.16
C GLY A 58 -2.42 -3.94 -14.85
#